data_AF-A0A2R7Y7I0-F1
#
_entry.id   AF-A0A2R7Y7I0-F1
#
_cell.length_a   1.000
_cell.length_b   1.000
_cell.length_c   1.000
_cell.angle_alpha   90.00
_cell.angle_beta   90.00
_cell.angle_gamma   90.00
#
_symmetry.space_group_name_H-M   'P 1'
#
loop_
_entity.id
_entity.type
_entity.pdbx_description
1 polymer ?
#
loop_
_entity_poly.entity_id
_entity_poly.type
_entity_poly.pdbx_seq_one_letter_code
_entity_poly.pdbx_strand_id
1 'polypeptide(L)'
;MTAEVSNGLKCPKCGGKLTQYTETESYNGYKISKHILKCKLCNYREVTQEVKIMKSENAVTIQIPRPEYQQIRNLKIKSKT
;
A
#
# COMPACT_ATOMS: atom_id res chain seq x y z
N MET A 1 -18.71 4.65 29.32
CA MET A 1 -17.86 3.51 28.96
C MET A 1 -17.33 3.76 27.56
N THR A 2 -16.15 4.37 27.43
CA THR A 2 -15.48 4.62 26.15
C THR A 2 -14.76 3.34 25.73
N ALA A 3 -15.25 2.68 24.69
CA ALA A 3 -14.58 1.51 24.14
C ALA A 3 -13.26 1.96 23.49
N GLU A 4 -12.14 1.72 24.17
CA GLU A 4 -10.81 1.81 23.57
C GLU A 4 -10.64 0.65 22.59
N VAL A 5 -11.02 0.87 21.32
CA VAL A 5 -10.63 -0.04 20.23
C VAL A 5 -9.17 0.28 19.86
N SER A 6 -8.24 -0.16 20.70
CA SER A 6 -6.80 -0.05 20.46
C SER A 6 -6.13 -1.42 20.31
N ASN A 7 -6.85 -2.41 19.78
CA ASN A 7 -6.21 -3.57 19.16
C ASN A 7 -5.61 -3.14 17.83
N GLY A 8 -4.42 -2.52 17.88
CA GLY A 8 -3.65 -2.22 16.67
C GLY A 8 -3.50 -3.46 15.79
N LEU A 9 -3.51 -3.28 14.48
CA LEU A 9 -3.34 -4.34 13.49
C LEU A 9 -2.13 -5.22 13.84
N LYS A 10 -2.36 -6.54 13.95
CA LYS A 10 -1.31 -7.52 14.25
C LYS A 10 -0.77 -8.12 12.96
N CYS A 11 0.54 -8.36 12.95
CA CYS A 11 1.23 -8.97 11.83
C CYS A 11 0.76 -10.42 11.66
N PRO A 12 0.27 -10.82 10.48
CA PRO A 12 -0.20 -12.19 10.26
C PRO A 12 0.92 -13.23 10.31
N LYS A 13 2.19 -12.80 10.19
CA LYS A 13 3.36 -13.71 10.24
C LYS A 13 3.92 -13.96 11.62
N CYS A 14 3.93 -12.95 12.49
CA CYS A 14 4.62 -13.05 13.80
C CYS A 14 3.82 -12.51 14.98
N GLY A 15 2.57 -12.06 14.76
CA GLY A 15 1.73 -11.47 15.80
C GLY A 15 2.18 -10.08 16.30
N GLY A 16 3.35 -9.60 15.87
CA GLY A 16 3.89 -8.29 16.22
C GLY A 16 3.02 -7.13 15.73
N LYS A 17 3.19 -5.95 16.33
CA LYS A 17 2.44 -4.74 15.94
C LYS A 17 2.76 -4.31 14.50
N LEU A 18 1.73 -4.06 13.70
CA LEU A 18 1.89 -3.43 12.39
C LEU A 18 1.92 -1.91 12.53
N THR A 19 2.75 -1.27 11.71
CA THR A 19 2.79 0.18 11.53
C THR A 19 2.30 0.50 10.14
N GLN A 20 1.37 1.44 10.04
CA GLN A 20 0.91 1.96 8.76
C GLN A 20 1.76 3.16 8.35
N TYR A 21 2.10 3.25 7.07
CA TYR A 21 2.70 4.44 6.50
C TYR A 21 2.32 4.61 5.03
N THR A 22 2.59 5.79 4.50
CA THR A 22 2.33 6.14 3.10
C THR A 22 3.66 6.34 2.37
N GLU A 23 3.90 5.56 1.32
CA GLU A 23 4.97 5.82 0.35
C GLU A 23 4.39 6.61 -0.82
N THR A 24 5.17 7.53 -1.37
CA THR A 24 4.74 8.35 -2.50
C THR A 24 5.87 8.44 -3.51
N GLU A 25 5.57 8.10 -4.75
CA GLU A 25 6.51 8.12 -5.87
C GLU A 25 5.95 9.01 -6.98
N SER A 26 6.76 9.92 -7.51
CA SER A 26 6.40 10.76 -8.64
C SER A 26 7.19 10.29 -9.86
N TYR A 27 6.50 9.99 -10.96
CA TYR A 27 7.13 9.52 -12.20
C TYR A 27 6.36 10.00 -13.42
N ASN A 28 7.05 10.53 -14.44
CA ASN A 28 6.51 10.91 -15.75
C ASN A 28 5.10 11.56 -15.71
N GLY A 29 4.94 12.62 -14.90
CA GLY A 29 3.70 13.40 -14.84
C GLY A 29 2.56 12.80 -14.01
N TYR A 30 2.78 11.65 -13.35
CA TYR A 30 1.84 11.08 -12.39
C TYR A 30 2.49 10.81 -11.02
N LYS A 31 1.66 10.78 -9.99
CA LYS A 31 2.03 10.51 -8.60
C LYS A 31 1.35 9.23 -8.15
N ILE A 32 2.11 8.26 -7.68
CA ILE A 32 1.59 7.05 -7.05
C ILE A 32 1.72 7.20 -5.55
N SER A 33 0.61 7.02 -4.82
CA SER A 33 0.58 6.96 -3.36
C SER A 33 0.21 5.54 -2.93
N LYS A 34 1.02 4.93 -2.06
CA LYS A 34 0.84 3.57 -1.56
C LYS A 34 0.65 3.62 -0.06
N HIS A 35 -0.47 3.08 0.43
CA HIS A 35 -0.67 2.82 1.85
C HIS A 35 -0.17 1.42 2.17
N ILE A 36 0.72 1.33 3.15
CA ILE A 36 1.49 0.13 3.44
C ILE A 36 1.40 -0.20 4.92
N LEU A 37 1.19 -1.47 5.23
CA LEU A 37 1.37 -2.05 6.55
C LEU A 37 2.75 -2.72 6.61
N LYS A 38 3.54 -2.39 7.63
CA LYS A 38 4.85 -3.01 7.86
C LYS A 38 4.98 -3.49 9.30
N CYS A 39 5.52 -4.70 9.46
CA CYS A 39 5.98 -5.21 10.74
C CYS A 39 7.49 -5.01 10.84
N LYS A 40 7.96 -4.27 11.85
CA LYS A 40 9.40 -4.08 12.09
C LYS A 40 10.11 -5.34 12.60
N LEU A 41 9.38 -6.29 13.19
CA LEU A 41 9.97 -7.49 13.79
C LEU A 41 10.36 -8.55 12.74
N CYS A 42 9.46 -8.83 11.79
CA CYS A 42 9.69 -9.89 10.78
C CYS A 42 9.79 -9.34 9.35
N ASN A 43 9.91 -8.02 9.19
CA ASN A 43 9.93 -7.32 7.91
C ASN A 43 8.73 -7.64 6.97
N TYR A 44 7.61 -8.10 7.53
CA TYR A 44 6.37 -8.24 6.77
C TYR A 44 5.97 -6.87 6.21
N ARG A 45 5.58 -6.83 4.94
CA ARG A 45 5.15 -5.62 4.24
C ARG A 45 4.00 -5.96 3.31
N GLU A 46 2.92 -5.21 3.40
CA GLU A 46 1.74 -5.36 2.56
C GLU A 46 1.28 -3.98 2.09
N VAL A 47 1.09 -3.82 0.79
CA VAL A 47 0.43 -2.65 0.23
C VAL A 47 -1.07 -2.91 0.35
N THR A 48 -1.79 -2.11 1.13
CA THR A 48 -3.24 -2.26 1.30
C THR A 48 -4.01 -1.47 0.25
N GLN A 49 -3.43 -0.36 -0.21
CA GLN A 49 -4.02 0.49 -1.23
C GLN A 49 -2.92 1.16 -2.04
N GLU A 50 -3.10 1.21 -3.35
CA GLU A 50 -2.32 2.03 -4.26
C GLU A 50 -3.27 3.05 -4.90
N VAL A 51 -2.84 4.29 -5.10
CA VAL A 51 -3.62 5.33 -5.76
C VAL A 51 -2.71 6.01 -6.77
N LYS A 52 -3.13 6.04 -8.04
CA LYS A 52 -2.41 6.79 -9.08
C LYS A 52 -3.14 8.09 -9.36
N ILE A 53 -2.44 9.20 -9.18
CA ILE A 53 -2.94 10.55 -9.36
C ILE A 53 -2.24 11.14 -10.58
N MET A 54 -3.01 11.58 -11.55
CA MET A 54 -2.54 12.27 -12.74
C MET A 54 -3.12 13.68 -12.75
N LYS A 55 -2.26 14.70 -12.92
CA LYS A 55 -2.71 16.07 -13.10
C LYS A 55 -2.66 16.42 -14.58
N SER A 56 -3.79 16.83 -15.14
CA SER A 56 -3.90 17.45 -16.46
C SER A 56 -4.13 18.97 -16.26
N GLU A 57 -4.09 19.75 -17.33
CA GLU A 57 -4.25 21.21 -17.25
C GLU A 57 -5.54 21.64 -16.53
N ASN A 58 -6.65 20.94 -16.79
CA ASN A 58 -7.98 21.29 -16.28
C ASN A 58 -8.58 20.27 -15.30
N ALA A 59 -7.85 19.21 -14.95
CA ALA A 59 -8.41 18.10 -14.18
C ALA A 59 -7.37 17.34 -13.37
N VAL A 60 -7.85 16.65 -12.33
CA VAL A 60 -7.08 15.63 -11.60
C VAL A 60 -7.79 14.30 -11.77
N THR A 61 -7.10 13.33 -12.36
CA THR A 61 -7.59 11.96 -12.53
C THR A 61 -7.01 11.09 -11.43
N ILE A 62 -7.88 10.46 -10.64
CA ILE A 62 -7.51 9.53 -9.58
C ILE A 62 -7.92 8.12 -10.02
N GLN A 63 -6.93 7.25 -10.18
CA GLN A 63 -7.13 5.83 -10.47
C GLN A 63 -6.86 5.02 -9.21
N ILE A 64 -7.91 4.35 -8.72
CA ILE A 64 -7.83 3.40 -7.62
C ILE A 64 -7.89 1.99 -8.26
N PRO A 65 -6.76 1.28 -8.40
CA PRO A 65 -6.76 -0.08 -8.91
C PRO A 65 -7.56 -0.97 -7.96
N ARG A 66 -8.47 -1.76 -8.52
CA ARG A 66 -9.25 -2.72 -7.75
C ARG A 66 -8.31 -3.71 -7.03
N PRO A 67 -8.65 -4.19 -5.82
CA PRO A 67 -7.81 -5.10 -5.03
C PRO A 67 -7.35 -6.34 -5.81
N GLU A 68 -8.18 -6.83 -6.74
CA GLU A 68 -7.90 -7.97 -7.62
C GLU A 68 -6.64 -7.81 -8.49
N TYR A 69 -6.23 -6.59 -8.82
CA TYR A 69 -5.04 -6.32 -9.65
C TYR A 69 -3.73 -6.23 -8.87
N GLN A 70 -3.76 -6.10 -7.55
CA GLN A 70 -2.54 -5.97 -6.74
C GLN A 70 -1.75 -7.29 -6.67
N GLN A 71 -2.43 -8.43 -6.80
CA GLN A 71 -1.77 -9.75 -6.85
C GLN A 71 -0.93 -9.93 -8.13
N ILE A 72 -1.31 -9.29 -9.23
CA ILE A 72 -0.69 -9.48 -10.55
C ILE A 72 0.69 -8.81 -10.64
N ARG A 73 0.91 -7.69 -9.94
CA ARG A 73 2.23 -7.01 -9.93
C ARG A 73 3.30 -7.78 -9.17
N ASN A 74 2.92 -8.55 -8.15
CA ASN A 74 3.86 -9.39 -7.40
C ASN A 74 4.30 -10.65 -8.17
N LEU A 75 3.67 -10.95 -9.31
CA LEU A 75 4.05 -12.08 -10.17
C LEU A 75 5.06 -11.70 -11.26
N LYS A 76 5.16 -10.42 -11.66
CA LYS A 76 6.03 -10.02 -12.78
C LYS A 76 7.53 -9.96 -12.45
N ILE A 77 7.94 -10.00 -11.18
CA ILE A 77 9.36 -9.96 -10.78
C ILE A 77 9.97 -11.38 -10.63
N LYS A 78 9.19 -12.47 -10.82
CA LYS A 78 9.74 -13.84 -10.91
C LYS A 78 10.03 -14.29 -12.35
N SER A 79 10.37 -13.34 -13.23
CA SER A 79 10.77 -13.65 -14.60
C SER A 79 12.29 -13.79 -14.66
N LYS A 80 12.76 -15.05 -14.60
CA LYS A 80 14.06 -15.59 -15.06
C LYS A 80 15.23 -14.60 -15.18
N THR A 81 16.31 -14.83 -14.43
CA THR A 81 17.57 -15.40 -14.92
C THR A 81 18.35 -15.93 -13.73
#